data_AF-A0A8C7S8T6-F1
#
_entry.id   AF-A0A8C7S8T6-F1
#
_cell.length_a   1.000
_cell.length_b   1.000
_cell.length_c   1.000
_cell.angle_alpha   90.00
_cell.angle_beta   90.00
_cell.angle_gamma   90.00
#
_symmetry.space_group_name_H-M   'P 1'
#
loop_
_entity.id
_entity.type
_entity.pdbx_description
1 polymer ?
#
loop_
_entity_poly.entity_id
_entity_poly.type
_entity_poly.pdbx_seq_one_letter_code
_entity_poly.pdbx_strand_id
1 'polypeptide(L)'
;MANLEQWVSDSLHDILALSDRYVAQFMIGSARKSLSAQDFVAHLKSMGTIDINQRVIAFAQELYEKIPRKQVVEKPARAIERRVMEIERKNRNYTLLSDSESDGEAVREKEKKKSKDRGDKRKHLRKREESQSSSEEETRKSSKLGHGDQKSSKKDEEEEASLANYLFFCCTLCSLVWFVYDFPLSQAPEADYLEACVVSVLQIYVTQPPGDCLVFLTGQEEIETCCELLQERCRRLGSKISELLVLPIYANLPSDMQAKIFSPTPPGSRKVVVATNIAETSLTIDGIIYVIDPGFCKQKSYNARTGMESLIVTPCSRASANQRAGRAGRVAAGKCFRLYTAWAFKHEMEESTVPEIQRTDLGNVVLLLKSLGINDLIHFDFMDPPPHETLVLALEQLYALDALNHLGELTKLGRRMAELPVDPMLSKMILASEQYKCSEEVVHADNARQNFVVPGGDHMVLLNVYTQWLESGYSTQWCYENFIQFRSMKRARDVREGLMDRIEVEVCSSGGDIVPIRKAVTAGYFYHTARLSKGGYKTVKHQQTVYVHPNSSLFEEQPRWLIYHELVFTTKEFMRQVIEIDSSWLLEVAPHYYKNKELEDSSSKKMPRKQGKAKEELG
;
A
#
# COMPACT_ATOMS: atom_id res chain seq x y z
N MET A 1 45.64 9.29 -16.47
CA MET A 1 45.73 8.85 -17.88
C MET A 1 46.76 9.62 -18.68
N ALA A 2 46.93 10.94 -18.49
CA ALA A 2 47.94 11.77 -19.19
C ALA A 2 49.32 11.10 -19.39
N ASN A 3 49.96 10.58 -18.32
CA ASN A 3 51.27 9.93 -18.42
C ASN A 3 51.34 8.74 -19.40
N LEU A 4 50.21 8.05 -19.67
CA LEU A 4 50.17 6.96 -20.65
C LEU A 4 50.03 7.50 -22.09
N GLU A 5 49.23 8.56 -22.30
CA GLU A 5 49.16 9.24 -23.61
C GLU A 5 50.52 9.84 -23.98
N GLN A 6 51.20 10.45 -23.01
CA GLN A 6 52.53 11.03 -23.18
C GLN A 6 53.58 9.95 -23.48
N TRP A 7 53.69 8.90 -22.66
CA TRP A 7 54.62 7.79 -22.92
C TRP A 7 54.40 7.11 -24.29
N VAL A 8 53.14 6.99 -24.73
CA VAL A 8 52.82 6.48 -26.07
C VAL A 8 53.27 7.45 -27.17
N SER A 9 53.07 8.77 -26.99
CA SER A 9 53.55 9.78 -27.94
C SER A 9 55.07 9.79 -28.06
N ASP A 10 55.78 9.73 -26.92
CA ASP A 10 57.24 9.71 -26.88
C ASP A 10 57.79 8.43 -27.54
N SER A 11 57.17 7.27 -27.27
CA SER A 11 57.56 5.99 -27.87
C SER A 11 57.26 5.90 -29.37
N LEU A 12 56.17 6.52 -29.85
CA LEU A 12 55.84 6.59 -31.28
C LEU A 12 56.78 7.54 -32.04
N HIS A 13 57.23 8.62 -31.40
CA HIS A 13 58.29 9.47 -31.93
C HIS A 13 59.61 8.67 -32.11
N ASP A 14 60.05 7.94 -31.08
CA ASP A 14 61.33 7.21 -31.14
C ASP A 14 61.33 6.00 -32.08
N ILE A 15 60.16 5.41 -32.38
CA ILE A 15 60.04 4.22 -33.24
C ILE A 15 59.68 4.58 -34.69
N LEU A 16 58.86 5.62 -34.91
CA LEU A 16 58.29 5.96 -36.23
C LEU A 16 58.49 7.43 -36.66
N ALA A 17 59.12 8.28 -35.83
CA ALA A 17 59.17 9.73 -35.99
C ALA A 17 57.77 10.40 -36.06
N LEU A 18 56.75 9.78 -35.44
CA LEU A 18 55.36 10.26 -35.43
C LEU A 18 54.95 10.72 -34.02
N SER A 19 54.77 12.03 -33.84
CA SER A 19 54.38 12.66 -32.58
C SER A 19 52.96 13.26 -32.61
N ASP A 20 52.01 12.57 -33.24
CA ASP A 20 50.60 13.00 -33.29
C ASP A 20 49.79 12.41 -32.12
N ARG A 21 49.20 13.30 -31.32
CA ARG A 21 48.31 12.98 -30.20
C ARG A 21 47.10 12.13 -30.61
N TYR A 22 46.54 12.34 -31.80
CA TYR A 22 45.40 11.57 -32.29
C TYR A 22 45.80 10.12 -32.62
N VAL A 23 47.02 9.92 -33.15
CA VAL A 23 47.58 8.58 -33.37
C VAL A 23 47.84 7.88 -32.02
N ALA A 24 48.40 8.58 -31.04
CA ALA A 24 48.59 8.04 -29.69
C ALA A 24 47.27 7.60 -29.04
N GLN A 25 46.22 8.42 -29.13
CA GLN A 25 44.89 8.07 -28.62
C GLN A 25 44.23 6.93 -29.41
N PHE A 26 44.41 6.87 -30.73
CA PHE A 26 43.93 5.76 -31.57
C PHE A 26 44.58 4.43 -31.19
N MET A 27 45.90 4.42 -30.95
CA MET A 27 46.65 3.23 -30.53
C MET A 27 46.16 2.71 -29.17
N ILE A 28 46.00 3.60 -28.18
CA ILE A 28 45.45 3.25 -26.85
C ILE A 28 44.00 2.76 -26.96
N GLY A 29 43.18 3.41 -27.79
CA GLY A 29 41.78 3.04 -28.04
C GLY A 29 41.63 1.66 -28.70
N SER A 30 42.54 1.31 -29.60
CA SER A 30 42.58 0.00 -30.27
C SER A 30 43.10 -1.10 -29.34
N ALA A 31 44.20 -0.87 -28.63
CA ALA A 31 44.77 -1.80 -27.66
C ALA A 31 43.83 -2.13 -26.48
N ARG A 32 42.87 -1.25 -26.17
CA ARG A 32 41.77 -1.51 -25.21
C ARG A 32 40.67 -2.43 -25.74
N LYS A 33 40.44 -2.47 -27.06
CA LYS A 33 39.40 -3.28 -27.70
C LYS A 33 39.86 -4.71 -27.99
N SER A 34 41.15 -4.90 -28.29
CA SER A 34 41.72 -6.22 -28.58
C SER A 34 41.67 -7.18 -27.39
N LEU A 35 41.48 -8.46 -27.67
CA LEU A 35 41.35 -9.55 -26.68
C LEU A 35 42.70 -10.16 -26.29
N SER A 36 43.74 -10.00 -27.11
CA SER A 36 45.13 -10.36 -26.80
C SER A 36 46.12 -9.37 -27.43
N ALA A 37 47.37 -9.37 -26.97
CA ALA A 37 48.42 -8.57 -27.59
C ALA A 37 48.72 -9.01 -29.04
N GLN A 38 48.56 -10.31 -29.34
CA GLN A 38 48.73 -10.84 -30.70
C GLN A 38 47.60 -10.39 -31.63
N ASP A 39 46.36 -10.36 -31.12
CA ASP A 39 45.18 -9.82 -31.80
C ASP A 39 45.32 -8.32 -32.08
N PHE A 40 45.85 -7.53 -31.13
CA PHE A 40 46.19 -6.12 -31.36
C PHE A 40 47.25 -5.96 -32.47
N VAL A 41 48.34 -6.72 -32.44
CA VAL A 41 49.36 -6.70 -33.51
C VAL A 41 48.79 -7.14 -34.86
N ALA A 42 47.89 -8.12 -34.90
CA ALA A 42 47.22 -8.54 -36.13
C ALA A 42 46.31 -7.44 -36.70
N HIS A 43 45.58 -6.72 -35.85
CA HIS A 43 44.76 -5.57 -36.26
C HIS A 43 45.62 -4.42 -36.80
N LEU A 44 46.80 -4.15 -36.22
CA LEU A 44 47.74 -3.17 -36.77
C LEU A 44 48.28 -3.61 -38.15
N LYS A 45 48.54 -4.91 -38.35
CA LYS A 45 48.94 -5.45 -39.67
C LYS A 45 47.83 -5.31 -40.72
N SER A 46 46.57 -5.56 -40.38
CA SER A 46 45.46 -5.46 -41.34
C SER A 46 45.13 -4.02 -41.75
N MET A 47 45.53 -3.01 -40.97
CA MET A 47 45.36 -1.59 -41.30
C MET A 47 46.37 -1.06 -42.33
N GLY A 48 47.51 -1.73 -42.56
CA GLY A 48 48.46 -1.41 -43.63
C GLY A 48 49.15 -0.04 -43.58
N THR A 49 49.01 0.73 -42.50
CA THR A 49 49.45 2.14 -42.39
C THR A 49 50.81 2.33 -41.69
N ILE A 50 51.42 1.27 -41.17
CA ILE A 50 52.70 1.31 -40.44
C ILE A 50 53.54 0.08 -40.82
N ASP A 51 54.81 0.28 -41.18
CA ASP A 51 55.76 -0.80 -41.44
C ASP A 51 56.10 -1.57 -40.14
N ILE A 52 55.66 -2.83 -40.07
CA ILE A 52 55.70 -3.64 -38.85
C ILE A 52 57.09 -4.24 -38.62
N ASN A 53 58.03 -3.40 -38.20
CA ASN A 53 59.34 -3.80 -37.68
C ASN A 53 59.23 -4.46 -36.29
N GLN A 54 60.23 -5.27 -35.92
CA GLN A 54 60.26 -5.99 -34.63
C GLN A 54 60.10 -5.06 -33.41
N ARG A 55 60.58 -3.81 -33.51
CA ARG A 55 60.38 -2.76 -32.48
C ARG A 55 58.91 -2.38 -32.27
N VAL A 56 58.12 -2.31 -33.35
CA VAL A 56 56.68 -2.01 -33.31
C VAL A 56 55.91 -3.14 -32.62
N ILE A 57 56.32 -4.39 -32.84
CA ILE A 57 55.72 -5.57 -32.19
C ILE A 57 56.00 -5.57 -30.69
N ALA A 58 57.24 -5.29 -30.28
CA ALA A 58 57.61 -5.18 -28.85
C ALA A 58 56.86 -4.04 -28.16
N PHE A 59 56.80 -2.85 -28.78
CA PHE A 59 56.02 -1.72 -28.28
C PHE A 59 54.53 -2.02 -28.15
N ALA A 60 53.92 -2.72 -29.13
CA ALA A 60 52.52 -3.11 -29.07
C ALA A 60 52.22 -4.10 -27.94
N GLN A 61 53.18 -4.95 -27.55
CA GLN A 61 53.08 -5.83 -26.38
C GLN A 61 53.20 -5.03 -25.07
N GLU A 62 54.22 -4.18 -24.93
CA GLU A 62 54.41 -3.35 -23.73
C GLU A 62 53.25 -2.38 -23.48
N LEU A 63 52.71 -1.77 -24.54
CA LEU A 63 51.51 -0.94 -24.49
C LEU A 63 50.28 -1.73 -24.02
N TYR A 64 50.12 -2.97 -24.49
CA TYR A 64 49.01 -3.83 -24.10
C TYR A 64 49.06 -4.19 -22.60
N GLU A 65 50.26 -4.43 -22.05
CA GLU A 65 50.47 -4.72 -20.63
C GLU A 65 50.31 -3.47 -19.73
N LYS A 66 50.77 -2.29 -20.19
CA LYS A 66 50.63 -1.02 -19.44
C LYS A 66 49.20 -0.46 -19.40
N ILE A 67 48.25 -1.01 -20.15
CA ILE A 67 46.85 -0.59 -20.10
C ILE A 67 46.14 -1.29 -18.92
N PRO A 68 45.67 -0.54 -17.89
CA PRO A 68 44.95 -1.13 -16.76
C PRO A 68 43.60 -1.68 -17.20
N ARG A 69 43.53 -3.01 -17.36
CA ARG A 69 42.29 -3.72 -17.70
C ARG A 69 41.44 -3.92 -16.45
N LYS A 70 40.19 -3.44 -16.50
CA LYS A 70 39.20 -3.66 -15.43
C LYS A 70 38.98 -5.16 -15.27
N GLN A 71 39.36 -5.73 -14.12
CA GLN A 71 39.09 -7.14 -13.84
C GLN A 71 37.60 -7.42 -13.96
N VAL A 72 37.24 -8.51 -14.63
CA VAL A 72 35.85 -8.95 -14.76
C VAL A 72 35.44 -9.57 -13.44
N VAL A 73 34.90 -8.74 -12.54
CA VAL A 73 34.21 -9.20 -11.33
C VAL A 73 33.06 -10.11 -11.77
N GLU A 74 33.08 -11.36 -11.32
CA GLU A 74 32.07 -12.33 -11.73
C GLU A 74 30.68 -11.92 -11.21
N LYS A 75 29.70 -11.74 -12.11
CA LYS A 75 28.31 -11.42 -11.72
C LYS A 75 27.81 -12.47 -10.71
N PRO A 76 27.27 -12.08 -9.54
CA PRO A 76 26.97 -13.02 -8.45
C PRO A 76 26.02 -14.15 -8.84
N ALA A 77 25.13 -13.93 -9.81
CA ALA A 77 24.27 -14.98 -10.39
C ALA A 77 25.06 -16.21 -10.89
N ARG A 78 26.20 -16.02 -11.58
CA ARG A 78 27.03 -17.14 -12.08
C ARG A 78 27.77 -17.87 -10.96
N ALA A 79 28.16 -17.16 -9.91
CA ALA A 79 28.71 -17.78 -8.70
C ALA A 79 27.65 -18.64 -7.98
N ILE A 80 26.37 -18.25 -8.03
CA ILE A 80 25.25 -19.03 -7.50
C ILE A 80 25.00 -20.27 -8.37
N GLU A 81 24.86 -20.14 -9.70
CA GLU A 81 24.70 -21.29 -10.62
C GLU A 81 25.80 -22.34 -10.42
N ARG A 82 27.06 -21.90 -10.33
CA ARG A 82 28.21 -22.79 -10.16
C ARG A 82 28.17 -23.53 -8.82
N ARG A 83 27.75 -22.86 -7.73
CA ARG A 83 27.52 -23.49 -6.41
C ARG A 83 26.35 -24.48 -6.44
N VAL A 84 25.26 -24.18 -7.15
CA VAL A 84 24.12 -25.11 -7.30
C VAL A 84 24.55 -26.38 -8.03
N MET A 85 25.25 -26.29 -9.17
CA MET A 85 25.80 -27.46 -9.86
C MET A 85 26.77 -28.27 -8.99
N GLU A 86 27.59 -27.60 -8.17
CA GLU A 86 28.52 -28.26 -7.27
C GLU A 86 27.81 -29.00 -6.12
N ILE A 87 26.74 -28.42 -5.58
CA ILE A 87 25.86 -29.07 -4.59
C ILE A 87 25.13 -30.27 -5.21
N GLU A 88 24.54 -30.14 -6.42
CA GLU A 88 23.94 -31.29 -7.09
C GLU A 88 24.97 -32.40 -7.40
N ARG A 89 26.22 -32.04 -7.73
CA ARG A 89 27.31 -33.00 -7.95
C ARG A 89 27.65 -33.73 -6.64
N LYS A 90 27.69 -33.03 -5.51
CA LYS A 90 27.90 -33.63 -4.18
C LYS A 90 26.72 -34.53 -3.78
N ASN A 91 25.48 -34.07 -3.96
CA ASN A 91 24.27 -34.85 -3.66
C ASN A 91 24.17 -36.13 -4.50
N ARG A 92 24.56 -36.10 -5.79
CA ARG A 92 24.69 -37.30 -6.64
C ARG A 92 25.78 -38.29 -6.19
N ASN A 93 26.63 -37.90 -5.24
CA ASN A 93 27.77 -38.68 -4.75
C ASN A 93 27.59 -39.19 -3.31
N TYR A 94 26.42 -38.97 -2.69
CA TYR A 94 26.06 -39.52 -1.38
C TYR A 94 24.99 -40.61 -1.53
N THR A 95 25.39 -41.86 -1.32
CA THR A 95 24.44 -42.98 -1.16
C THR A 95 23.81 -42.92 0.22
N LEU A 96 22.48 -43.02 0.30
CA LEU A 96 21.77 -43.19 1.58
C LEU A 96 22.22 -44.50 2.24
N LEU A 97 22.85 -44.38 3.41
CA LEU A 97 23.03 -45.49 4.34
C LEU A 97 21.71 -45.70 5.10
N SER A 98 21.35 -46.97 5.31
CA SER A 98 20.22 -47.37 6.15
C SER A 98 20.68 -47.49 7.60
N ASP A 99 20.05 -46.78 8.52
CA ASP A 99 20.32 -46.94 9.95
C ASP A 99 19.93 -48.34 10.44
N SER A 100 20.88 -49.05 11.01
CA SER A 100 20.67 -50.33 11.69
C SER A 100 21.72 -50.53 12.79
N GLU A 101 21.35 -50.24 14.04
CA GLU A 101 21.41 -51.19 15.18
C GLU A 101 21.19 -50.47 16.52
N SER A 102 20.17 -50.93 17.27
CA SER A 102 19.97 -50.67 18.70
C SER A 102 19.05 -51.79 19.22
N ASP A 103 19.58 -52.66 20.08
CA ASP A 103 18.98 -53.95 20.42
C ASP A 103 18.01 -53.95 21.62
N GLY A 104 17.10 -54.93 21.61
CA GLY A 104 16.36 -55.44 22.79
C GLY A 104 15.09 -54.67 23.21
N GLU A 105 13.98 -55.32 23.60
CA GLU A 105 13.60 -56.75 23.59
C GLU A 105 12.06 -56.89 23.48
N ALA A 106 11.58 -57.95 22.79
CA ALA A 106 10.41 -58.81 23.13
C ALA A 106 9.00 -58.20 23.46
N VAL A 107 7.81 -58.80 23.25
CA VAL A 107 7.32 -60.08 22.65
C VAL A 107 5.76 -59.95 22.56
N ARG A 108 4.96 -60.58 21.67
CA ARG A 108 5.21 -61.65 20.68
C ARG A 108 4.72 -61.25 19.26
N GLU A 109 3.65 -61.72 18.59
CA GLU A 109 2.66 -62.80 18.74
C GLU A 109 2.26 -63.38 17.36
N LYS A 110 1.30 -64.32 17.29
CA LYS A 110 0.82 -65.06 16.10
C LYS A 110 -0.71 -65.20 16.19
N GLU A 111 -1.54 -65.48 15.17
CA GLU A 111 -1.48 -66.32 13.95
C GLU A 111 -2.40 -65.67 12.86
N LYS A 112 -2.74 -66.19 11.67
CA LYS A 112 -2.76 -67.55 11.08
C LYS A 112 -2.72 -67.46 9.53
N LYS A 113 -2.57 -68.58 8.80
CA LYS A 113 -2.37 -68.59 7.32
C LYS A 113 -3.66 -68.81 6.49
N LYS A 114 -3.71 -68.14 5.32
CA LYS A 114 -4.41 -68.44 4.03
C LYS A 114 -5.49 -69.55 3.98
N SER A 115 -6.63 -69.26 3.33
CA SER A 115 -6.92 -69.78 1.97
C SER A 115 -8.23 -69.21 1.32
N LYS A 116 -8.39 -69.49 0.01
CA LYS A 116 -9.47 -69.13 -0.94
C LYS A 116 -10.89 -69.52 -0.47
N ASP A 117 -12.02 -69.03 -1.02
CA ASP A 117 -12.62 -69.30 -2.36
C ASP A 117 -13.98 -68.49 -2.43
N ARG A 118 -14.72 -68.21 -3.53
CA ARG A 118 -14.53 -68.30 -5.01
C ARG A 118 -15.81 -67.98 -5.81
N GLY A 119 -15.68 -67.15 -6.86
CA GLY A 119 -16.65 -66.96 -7.96
C GLY A 119 -17.74 -65.89 -7.76
N ASP A 120 -18.56 -65.50 -8.74
CA ASP A 120 -18.47 -65.50 -10.23
C ASP A 120 -19.81 -64.94 -10.81
N LYS A 121 -19.85 -64.51 -12.09
CA LYS A 121 -21.03 -64.24 -12.96
C LYS A 121 -21.84 -62.94 -12.79
N ARG A 122 -21.54 -61.96 -13.66
CA ARG A 122 -22.38 -61.53 -14.83
C ARG A 122 -21.58 -60.48 -15.65
N LYS A 123 -21.40 -60.63 -16.97
CA LYS A 123 -22.34 -60.39 -18.09
C LYS A 123 -22.88 -58.94 -18.12
N HIS A 124 -22.81 -58.18 -19.22
CA HIS A 124 -22.20 -58.47 -20.54
C HIS A 124 -21.94 -57.18 -21.35
N LEU A 125 -20.88 -57.18 -22.18
CA LEU A 125 -20.71 -56.21 -23.27
C LEU A 125 -21.50 -56.68 -24.53
N ARG A 126 -22.17 -55.76 -25.23
CA ARG A 126 -22.76 -55.82 -26.60
C ARG A 126 -23.28 -54.41 -26.96
N LYS A 127 -23.29 -53.89 -28.21
CA LYS A 127 -22.46 -54.04 -29.45
C LYS A 127 -22.68 -52.69 -30.23
N ARG A 128 -22.73 -52.44 -31.57
CA ARG A 128 -22.72 -53.22 -32.84
C ARG A 128 -22.25 -52.31 -34.03
N GLU A 129 -20.99 -52.43 -34.50
CA GLU A 129 -20.58 -52.20 -35.93
C GLU A 129 -20.81 -50.77 -36.55
N GLU A 130 -20.34 -50.34 -37.74
CA GLU A 130 -19.38 -50.83 -38.78
C GLU A 130 -18.94 -49.68 -39.72
N SER A 131 -17.76 -49.77 -40.35
CA SER A 131 -17.39 -49.13 -41.65
C SER A 131 -17.32 -47.57 -41.73
N GLN A 132 -16.72 -46.88 -42.71
CA GLN A 132 -15.84 -47.22 -43.85
C GLN A 132 -14.92 -46.01 -44.25
N SER A 133 -14.08 -46.19 -45.28
CA SER A 133 -13.22 -45.25 -46.06
C SER A 133 -13.57 -43.73 -46.13
N SER A 134 -12.66 -42.80 -46.48
CA SER A 134 -11.45 -42.89 -47.34
C SER A 134 -10.38 -41.80 -47.04
N SER A 135 -9.13 -42.03 -47.52
CA SER A 135 -8.26 -41.16 -48.38
C SER A 135 -8.10 -39.63 -48.11
N GLU A 136 -6.97 -38.94 -48.37
CA GLU A 136 -5.76 -39.19 -49.21
C GLU A 136 -4.42 -38.78 -48.51
N GLU A 137 -3.33 -38.79 -49.29
CA GLU A 137 -1.91 -38.56 -48.96
C GLU A 137 -1.59 -37.03 -48.75
N GLU A 138 -0.40 -36.51 -48.40
CA GLU A 138 0.98 -36.88 -48.76
C GLU A 138 2.10 -36.41 -47.78
N THR A 139 3.27 -37.08 -47.87
CA THR A 139 4.64 -36.58 -47.59
C THR A 139 5.12 -36.11 -46.19
N ARG A 140 5.72 -37.06 -45.45
CA ARG A 140 7.16 -37.09 -45.07
C ARG A 140 7.95 -35.75 -44.92
N LYS A 141 8.41 -35.43 -43.70
CA LYS A 141 9.82 -35.70 -43.24
C LYS A 141 10.04 -35.33 -41.76
N SER A 142 11.26 -35.56 -41.25
CA SER A 142 11.58 -35.68 -39.82
C SER A 142 12.38 -34.52 -39.23
N SER A 143 12.17 -34.29 -37.92
CA SER A 143 13.19 -34.39 -36.85
C SER A 143 13.38 -33.20 -35.90
N LYS A 144 13.73 -33.56 -34.65
CA LYS A 144 14.35 -32.78 -33.56
C LYS A 144 13.50 -31.74 -32.81
N LEU A 145 13.73 -31.72 -31.49
CA LEU A 145 13.18 -30.77 -30.52
C LEU A 145 14.21 -29.68 -30.20
N GLY A 146 13.73 -28.52 -29.73
CA GLY A 146 14.42 -27.74 -28.69
C GLY A 146 14.89 -26.34 -29.07
N HIS A 147 14.83 -25.45 -28.07
CA HIS A 147 15.13 -24.00 -28.08
C HIS A 147 14.14 -23.12 -28.88
N GLY A 148 13.75 -21.94 -28.36
CA GLY A 148 13.98 -21.42 -27.00
C GLY A 148 13.66 -19.93 -26.87
N ASP A 149 12.91 -19.55 -25.84
CA ASP A 149 12.56 -18.15 -25.58
C ASP A 149 13.71 -17.38 -24.92
N GLN A 150 14.19 -16.33 -25.61
CA GLN A 150 15.07 -15.29 -25.06
C GLN A 150 14.67 -13.94 -25.64
N LYS A 151 13.63 -13.32 -25.07
CA LYS A 151 13.18 -11.97 -25.48
C LYS A 151 12.53 -11.09 -24.41
N SER A 152 12.29 -11.59 -23.20
CA SER A 152 11.67 -10.84 -22.09
C SER A 152 12.67 -9.96 -21.33
N SER A 153 13.80 -10.53 -20.89
CA SER A 153 14.77 -9.92 -19.95
C SER A 153 15.64 -8.81 -20.56
N LYS A 154 15.05 -7.89 -21.31
CA LYS A 154 15.72 -6.77 -21.96
C LYS A 154 14.93 -5.46 -21.99
N LYS A 155 13.66 -5.47 -21.55
CA LYS A 155 12.90 -4.23 -21.28
C LYS A 155 13.22 -3.69 -19.89
N ASP A 156 13.30 -4.60 -18.93
CA ASP A 156 13.43 -4.30 -17.50
C ASP A 156 14.70 -3.49 -17.18
N GLU A 157 15.81 -3.71 -17.91
CA GLU A 157 17.06 -2.91 -17.79
C GLU A 157 16.96 -1.48 -18.40
N GLU A 158 15.94 -1.17 -19.22
CA GLU A 158 15.72 0.19 -19.76
C GLU A 158 14.81 1.05 -18.85
N GLU A 159 13.93 0.44 -18.05
CA GLU A 159 13.02 1.17 -17.15
C GLU A 159 13.73 1.71 -15.90
N GLU A 160 14.64 0.95 -15.25
CA GLU A 160 15.48 1.48 -14.15
C GLU A 160 16.31 2.71 -14.58
N ALA A 161 16.74 2.74 -15.86
CA ALA A 161 17.50 3.86 -16.41
C ALA A 161 16.64 5.12 -16.65
N SER A 162 15.31 5.01 -16.71
CA SER A 162 14.44 6.17 -16.95
C SER A 162 14.34 7.09 -15.71
N LEU A 163 14.11 6.50 -14.54
CA LEU A 163 13.97 7.21 -13.25
C LEU A 163 15.21 8.05 -12.90
N ALA A 164 16.40 7.52 -13.21
CA ALA A 164 17.67 8.24 -12.99
C ALA A 164 17.89 9.41 -13.97
N ASN A 165 17.30 9.38 -15.16
CA ASN A 165 17.53 10.38 -16.21
C ASN A 165 16.50 11.53 -16.22
N TYR A 166 15.27 11.30 -15.76
CA TYR A 166 14.18 12.29 -15.93
C TYR A 166 14.06 13.35 -14.83
N LEU A 167 14.50 13.09 -13.59
CA LEU A 167 14.15 13.96 -12.43
C LEU A 167 15.31 14.39 -11.51
N PHE A 168 16.56 13.96 -11.74
CA PHE A 168 17.70 14.43 -10.93
C PHE A 168 18.96 14.72 -11.76
N PHE A 169 19.05 15.95 -12.28
CA PHE A 169 20.30 16.46 -12.83
C PHE A 169 21.31 16.69 -11.69
N CYS A 170 22.27 15.78 -11.54
CA CYS A 170 23.37 15.81 -10.56
C CYS A 170 22.98 15.58 -9.08
N CYS A 171 22.42 14.41 -8.75
CA CYS A 171 22.49 13.87 -7.38
C CYS A 171 23.33 12.58 -7.36
N THR A 172 24.37 12.53 -6.52
CA THR A 172 25.26 11.35 -6.44
C THR A 172 24.71 10.37 -5.41
N LEU A 173 24.16 9.24 -5.88
CA LEU A 173 23.63 8.16 -5.02
C LEU A 173 24.74 7.53 -4.17
N CYS A 174 24.82 7.96 -2.91
CA CYS A 174 25.78 7.45 -1.93
C CYS A 174 25.14 6.36 -1.06
N SER A 175 25.20 5.11 -1.52
CA SER A 175 24.61 3.96 -0.81
C SER A 175 25.39 3.61 0.46
N LEU A 176 24.82 3.94 1.63
CA LEU A 176 25.32 3.48 2.92
C LEU A 176 25.08 1.97 3.10
N VAL A 177 26.11 1.24 3.49
CA VAL A 177 26.05 -0.22 3.72
C VAL A 177 25.68 -0.50 5.17
N TRP A 178 24.48 -1.03 5.40
CA TRP A 178 23.99 -1.43 6.72
C TRP A 178 24.26 -2.93 6.96
N PHE A 179 24.74 -3.29 8.15
CA PHE A 179 24.99 -4.69 8.53
C PHE A 179 23.78 -5.27 9.28
N VAL A 180 22.89 -5.94 8.55
CA VAL A 180 21.72 -6.65 9.09
C VAL A 180 21.83 -8.14 8.77
N TYR A 181 21.53 -9.00 9.74
CA TYR A 181 21.42 -10.45 9.55
C TYR A 181 19.96 -10.89 9.72
N ASP A 182 19.31 -11.31 8.63
CA ASP A 182 17.97 -11.93 8.63
C ASP A 182 18.07 -13.38 9.12
N PHE A 183 17.51 -13.67 10.32
CA PHE A 183 17.48 -15.03 10.89
C PHE A 183 16.55 -15.11 12.11
N PRO A 184 15.69 -16.14 12.26
CA PRO A 184 15.12 -17.01 11.24
C PRO A 184 13.82 -16.41 10.64
N LEU A 185 13.32 -17.03 9.56
CA LEU A 185 11.93 -16.88 9.10
C LEU A 185 11.09 -18.02 9.68
N SER A 186 9.79 -17.79 9.89
CA SER A 186 8.92 -18.85 10.42
C SER A 186 8.82 -20.05 9.46
N GLN A 187 8.68 -21.26 10.01
CA GLN A 187 8.52 -22.49 9.23
C GLN A 187 7.10 -22.65 8.65
N ALA A 188 6.11 -21.96 9.22
CA ALA A 188 4.72 -21.94 8.80
C ALA A 188 4.12 -20.54 9.01
N PRO A 189 3.12 -20.12 8.22
CA PRO A 189 2.41 -18.86 8.49
C PRO A 189 1.66 -18.96 9.82
N GLU A 190 1.88 -17.99 10.71
CA GLU A 190 1.21 -17.91 12.01
C GLU A 190 -0.14 -17.20 11.86
N ALA A 191 -1.22 -17.85 12.32
CA ALA A 191 -2.59 -17.34 12.18
C ALA A 191 -2.91 -16.16 13.13
N ASP A 192 -2.19 -16.07 14.25
CA ASP A 192 -2.22 -14.94 15.18
C ASP A 192 -0.80 -14.38 15.31
N TYR A 193 -0.53 -13.32 14.53
CA TYR A 193 0.75 -12.62 14.56
C TYR A 193 0.91 -11.69 15.78
N LEU A 194 -0.18 -11.38 16.50
CA LEU A 194 -0.14 -10.52 17.68
C LEU A 194 0.46 -11.29 18.87
N GLU A 195 -0.05 -12.49 19.12
CA GLU A 195 0.51 -13.42 20.11
C GLU A 195 1.94 -13.82 19.76
N ALA A 196 2.22 -14.13 18.50
CA ALA A 196 3.57 -14.47 18.04
C ALA A 196 4.58 -13.32 18.23
N CYS A 197 4.16 -12.06 18.01
CA CYS A 197 4.95 -10.87 18.36
C CYS A 197 5.26 -10.82 19.86
N VAL A 198 4.25 -11.00 20.73
CA VAL A 198 4.42 -10.97 22.20
C VAL A 198 5.36 -12.09 22.68
N VAL A 199 5.20 -13.32 22.17
CA VAL A 199 6.10 -14.45 22.47
C VAL A 199 7.52 -14.16 22.00
N SER A 200 7.68 -13.63 20.78
CA SER A 200 8.98 -13.30 20.20
C SER A 200 9.73 -12.22 21.00
N VAL A 201 9.05 -11.16 21.47
CA VAL A 201 9.65 -10.16 22.38
C VAL A 201 10.19 -10.82 23.65
N LEU A 202 9.40 -11.69 24.29
CA LEU A 202 9.78 -12.35 25.54
C LEU A 202 10.93 -13.35 25.34
N GLN A 203 10.95 -14.08 24.22
CA GLN A 203 12.07 -14.94 23.84
C GLN A 203 13.35 -14.15 23.57
N ILE A 204 13.25 -13.01 22.86
CA ILE A 204 14.38 -12.09 22.63
C ILE A 204 14.89 -11.51 23.94
N TYR A 205 13.99 -11.22 24.88
CA TYR A 205 14.32 -10.66 26.18
C TYR A 205 15.12 -11.63 27.06
N VAL A 206 14.73 -12.92 27.07
CA VAL A 206 15.41 -13.97 27.86
C VAL A 206 16.69 -14.47 27.19
N THR A 207 16.76 -14.54 25.85
CA THR A 207 17.84 -15.27 25.15
C THR A 207 18.90 -14.39 24.48
N GLN A 208 18.64 -13.10 24.23
CA GLN A 208 19.52 -12.24 23.43
C GLN A 208 20.23 -11.17 24.29
N PRO A 209 21.47 -10.76 23.94
CA PRO A 209 22.22 -9.71 24.65
C PRO A 209 21.48 -8.36 24.68
N PRO A 210 21.89 -7.41 25.55
CA PRO A 210 21.26 -6.09 25.66
C PRO A 210 21.20 -5.34 24.32
N GLY A 211 20.12 -4.60 24.13
CA GLY A 211 19.73 -3.95 22.88
C GLY A 211 18.21 -3.83 22.83
N ASP A 212 17.70 -2.70 22.38
CA ASP A 212 16.26 -2.42 22.40
C ASP A 212 15.53 -3.10 21.23
N CYS A 213 14.23 -3.30 21.41
CA CYS A 213 13.36 -3.99 20.46
C CYS A 213 12.34 -3.04 19.83
N LEU A 214 12.15 -3.15 18.51
CA LEU A 214 11.11 -2.47 17.74
C LEU A 214 10.15 -3.50 17.15
N VAL A 215 8.86 -3.40 17.47
CA VAL A 215 7.81 -4.30 17.00
C VAL A 215 6.89 -3.53 16.06
N PHE A 216 6.67 -4.02 14.85
CA PHE A 216 5.70 -3.44 13.92
C PHE A 216 4.32 -4.07 14.11
N LEU A 217 3.28 -3.24 14.25
CA LEU A 217 1.85 -3.62 14.26
C LEU A 217 1.04 -2.62 13.42
N THR A 218 -0.22 -2.93 13.11
CA THR A 218 -0.93 -2.24 12.02
C THR A 218 -1.80 -1.06 12.48
N GLY A 219 -2.17 -0.95 13.77
CA GLY A 219 -2.95 0.17 14.29
C GLY A 219 -2.99 0.27 15.83
N GLN A 220 -3.65 1.32 16.33
CA GLN A 220 -3.67 1.67 17.76
C GLN A 220 -4.15 0.53 18.67
N GLU A 221 -5.29 -0.10 18.34
CA GLU A 221 -5.92 -1.15 19.15
C GLU A 221 -4.97 -2.35 19.38
N GLU A 222 -4.39 -2.88 18.29
CA GLU A 222 -3.36 -3.94 18.34
C GLU A 222 -2.13 -3.51 19.18
N ILE A 223 -1.69 -2.26 19.05
CA ILE A 223 -0.54 -1.73 19.80
C ILE A 223 -0.83 -1.65 21.29
N GLU A 224 -2.02 -1.16 21.67
CA GLU A 224 -2.43 -1.01 23.07
C GLU A 224 -2.64 -2.40 23.72
N THR A 225 -3.34 -3.32 23.06
CA THR A 225 -3.47 -4.73 23.52
C THR A 225 -2.11 -5.44 23.61
N CYS A 226 -1.20 -5.24 22.66
CA CYS A 226 0.17 -5.79 22.72
C CYS A 226 0.95 -5.23 23.92
N CYS A 227 0.83 -3.93 24.20
CA CYS A 227 1.48 -3.31 25.35
C CYS A 227 0.95 -3.87 26.68
N GLU A 228 -0.36 -4.07 26.79
CA GLU A 228 -0.99 -4.69 27.97
C GLU A 228 -0.54 -6.15 28.15
N LEU A 229 -0.57 -6.97 27.11
CA LEU A 229 -0.14 -8.37 27.14
C LEU A 229 1.35 -8.51 27.52
N LEU A 230 2.22 -7.64 26.99
CA LEU A 230 3.63 -7.59 27.36
C LEU A 230 3.82 -7.22 28.83
N GLN A 231 3.17 -6.15 29.30
CA GLN A 231 3.25 -5.74 30.72
C GLN A 231 2.71 -6.83 31.66
N GLU A 232 1.60 -7.49 31.31
CA GLU A 232 1.02 -8.53 32.14
C GLU A 232 1.94 -9.76 32.23
N ARG A 233 2.50 -10.20 31.10
CA ARG A 233 3.46 -11.32 31.07
C ARG A 233 4.75 -10.99 31.82
N CYS A 234 5.26 -9.76 31.74
CA CYS A 234 6.39 -9.31 32.55
C CYS A 234 6.07 -9.33 34.06
N ARG A 235 4.88 -8.86 34.48
CA ARG A 235 4.43 -8.95 35.89
C ARG A 235 4.35 -10.41 36.37
N ARG A 236 3.87 -11.33 35.53
CA ARG A 236 3.84 -12.79 35.83
C ARG A 236 5.23 -13.43 35.95
N LEU A 237 6.24 -12.92 35.23
CA LEU A 237 7.63 -13.40 35.28
C LEU A 237 8.38 -12.89 36.53
N GLY A 238 7.99 -11.73 37.07
CA GLY A 238 8.41 -11.22 38.37
C GLY A 238 9.90 -10.91 38.48
N SER A 239 10.45 -10.97 39.70
CA SER A 239 11.83 -10.57 40.04
C SER A 239 12.94 -11.47 39.46
N LYS A 240 12.60 -12.44 38.60
CA LYS A 240 13.59 -13.28 37.88
C LYS A 240 14.23 -12.58 36.70
N ILE A 241 13.68 -11.43 36.27
CA ILE A 241 14.14 -10.68 35.11
C ILE A 241 14.16 -9.18 35.47
N SER A 242 14.97 -8.44 34.73
CA SER A 242 15.01 -6.97 34.73
C SER A 242 13.66 -6.32 34.36
N GLU A 243 13.57 -5.00 34.54
CA GLU A 243 12.43 -4.20 34.10
C GLU A 243 12.35 -4.11 32.56
N LEU A 244 11.14 -4.19 32.01
CA LEU A 244 10.86 -4.03 30.58
C LEU A 244 10.06 -2.75 30.33
N LEU A 245 10.66 -1.76 29.67
CA LEU A 245 10.02 -0.48 29.36
C LEU A 245 9.26 -0.58 28.03
N VAL A 246 7.95 -0.82 28.10
CA VAL A 246 7.08 -0.96 26.92
C VAL A 246 6.46 0.39 26.56
N LEU A 247 6.67 0.86 25.34
CA LEU A 247 6.21 2.18 24.85
C LEU A 247 5.47 2.06 23.50
N PRO A 248 4.20 2.49 23.39
CA PRO A 248 3.48 2.51 22.12
C PRO A 248 3.87 3.72 21.24
N ILE A 249 3.77 3.60 19.91
CA ILE A 249 3.80 4.76 19.00
C ILE A 249 2.90 4.61 17.75
N TYR A 250 1.94 5.52 17.64
CA TYR A 250 0.95 5.63 16.57
C TYR A 250 0.58 7.11 16.33
N ALA A 251 -0.05 7.43 15.20
CA ALA A 251 -0.25 8.82 14.74
C ALA A 251 -0.99 9.73 15.75
N ASN A 252 -2.01 9.21 16.44
CA ASN A 252 -2.82 9.94 17.42
C ASN A 252 -2.20 10.04 18.83
N LEU A 253 -0.93 9.67 19.01
CA LEU A 253 -0.24 9.73 20.29
C LEU A 253 0.24 11.17 20.60
N PRO A 254 0.00 11.73 21.80
CA PRO A 254 0.49 13.05 22.20
C PRO A 254 2.02 13.21 22.13
N SER A 255 2.48 14.42 21.81
CA SER A 255 3.90 14.74 21.63
C SER A 255 4.76 14.49 22.87
N ASP A 256 4.22 14.62 24.09
CA ASP A 256 4.93 14.29 25.33
C ASP A 256 5.16 12.78 25.50
N MET A 257 4.25 11.96 24.95
CA MET A 257 4.36 10.50 24.97
C MET A 257 5.20 9.99 23.79
N GLN A 258 5.13 10.65 22.63
CA GLN A 258 6.10 10.45 21.55
C GLN A 258 7.53 10.80 22.00
N ALA A 259 7.72 11.87 22.80
CA ALA A 259 9.04 12.22 23.33
C ALA A 259 9.68 11.09 24.19
N LYS A 260 8.86 10.27 24.87
CA LYS A 260 9.34 9.18 25.75
C LYS A 260 10.07 8.07 24.99
N ILE A 261 9.76 7.79 23.71
CA ILE A 261 10.47 6.73 22.96
C ILE A 261 11.95 7.06 22.71
N PHE A 262 12.31 8.34 22.68
CA PHE A 262 13.69 8.83 22.55
C PHE A 262 14.46 8.85 23.87
N SER A 263 13.80 8.58 25.01
CA SER A 263 14.52 8.46 26.29
C SER A 263 15.51 7.28 26.26
N PRO A 264 16.72 7.45 26.85
CA PRO A 264 17.70 6.38 26.92
C PRO A 264 17.22 5.29 27.88
N THR A 265 17.42 4.03 27.48
CA THR A 265 17.01 2.87 28.26
C THR A 265 17.80 2.80 29.58
N PRO A 266 17.13 2.71 30.75
CA PRO A 266 17.80 2.61 32.04
C PRO A 266 18.83 1.46 32.12
N PRO A 267 19.92 1.62 32.87
CA PRO A 267 20.97 0.60 32.95
C PRO A 267 20.43 -0.70 33.54
N GLY A 268 20.50 -1.77 32.76
CA GLY A 268 20.01 -3.09 33.16
C GLY A 268 18.53 -3.36 32.84
N SER A 269 17.81 -2.44 32.20
CA SER A 269 16.47 -2.70 31.62
C SER A 269 16.55 -2.90 30.10
N ARG A 270 15.41 -3.14 29.45
CA ARG A 270 15.30 -3.10 27.97
C ARG A 270 14.05 -2.34 27.56
N LYS A 271 14.16 -1.49 26.53
CA LYS A 271 13.03 -0.77 25.93
C LYS A 271 12.45 -1.59 24.77
N VAL A 272 11.12 -1.65 24.72
CA VAL A 272 10.35 -2.26 23.63
C VAL A 272 9.41 -1.19 23.09
N VAL A 273 9.66 -0.76 21.87
CA VAL A 273 8.79 0.19 21.17
C VAL A 273 7.84 -0.58 20.26
N VAL A 274 6.54 -0.41 20.47
CA VAL A 274 5.49 -1.08 19.70
C VAL A 274 4.86 -0.06 18.77
N ALA A 275 5.11 -0.19 17.46
CA ALA A 275 5.01 0.90 16.49
C ALA A 275 4.15 0.55 15.27
N THR A 276 3.54 1.59 14.70
CA THR A 276 3.06 1.57 13.31
C THR A 276 4.20 1.77 12.31
N ASN A 277 3.88 1.76 11.01
CA ASN A 277 4.78 2.12 9.91
C ASN A 277 5.44 3.52 10.02
N ILE A 278 5.03 4.37 10.97
CA ILE A 278 5.74 5.61 11.32
C ILE A 278 7.23 5.35 11.67
N ALA A 279 7.56 4.18 12.22
CA ALA A 279 8.94 3.76 12.50
C ALA A 279 9.68 3.15 11.29
N GLU A 280 9.00 2.91 10.16
CA GLU A 280 9.57 2.30 8.95
C GLU A 280 10.46 3.28 8.17
N THR A 281 10.02 4.55 8.09
CA THR A 281 10.70 5.67 7.43
C THR A 281 11.05 6.78 8.43
N SER A 282 10.04 7.45 8.99
CA SER A 282 10.13 8.80 9.55
C SER A 282 10.89 8.94 10.87
N LEU A 283 10.87 7.93 11.75
CA LEU A 283 11.45 8.06 13.10
C LEU A 283 12.71 7.21 13.31
N THR A 284 13.74 7.82 13.91
CA THR A 284 15.02 7.20 14.22
C THR A 284 15.14 7.00 15.73
N ILE A 285 15.02 5.75 16.18
CA ILE A 285 15.12 5.40 17.61
C ILE A 285 16.49 4.80 17.85
N ASP A 286 17.28 5.46 18.70
CA ASP A 286 18.60 4.96 19.08
C ASP A 286 18.48 3.77 20.06
N GLY A 287 19.45 2.85 19.99
CA GLY A 287 19.50 1.64 20.82
C GLY A 287 18.78 0.41 20.24
N ILE A 288 17.98 0.55 19.18
CA ILE A 288 17.32 -0.58 18.51
C ILE A 288 18.36 -1.53 17.89
N ILE A 289 18.33 -2.79 18.32
CA ILE A 289 19.16 -3.89 17.80
C ILE A 289 18.28 -5.06 17.32
N TYR A 290 17.06 -5.17 17.83
CA TYR A 290 16.10 -6.20 17.45
C TYR A 290 14.88 -5.58 16.78
N VAL A 291 14.47 -6.14 15.63
CA VAL A 291 13.21 -5.81 14.96
C VAL A 291 12.36 -7.06 14.87
N ILE A 292 11.06 -6.92 15.14
CA ILE A 292 10.04 -7.94 14.88
C ILE A 292 9.08 -7.38 13.83
N ASP A 293 8.97 -8.08 12.71
CA ASP A 293 8.09 -7.73 11.60
C ASP A 293 7.09 -8.87 11.33
N PRO A 294 5.78 -8.67 11.60
CA PRO A 294 4.73 -9.61 11.20
C PRO A 294 4.40 -9.52 9.70
N GLY A 295 4.94 -8.54 8.97
CA GLY A 295 4.79 -8.42 7.52
C GLY A 295 3.52 -7.70 7.06
N PHE A 296 2.77 -7.04 7.95
CA PHE A 296 1.52 -6.34 7.64
C PHE A 296 1.61 -4.81 7.77
N CYS A 297 0.66 -4.11 7.16
CA CYS A 297 0.38 -2.67 7.33
C CYS A 297 -1.11 -2.39 7.11
N LYS A 298 -1.65 -1.32 7.70
CA LYS A 298 -2.93 -0.73 7.27
C LYS A 298 -2.67 0.24 6.13
N GLN A 299 -3.45 0.11 5.05
CA GLN A 299 -3.27 0.85 3.80
C GLN A 299 -4.62 1.35 3.30
N LYS A 300 -4.68 2.60 2.83
CA LYS A 300 -5.86 3.10 2.10
C LYS A 300 -6.01 2.34 0.78
N SER A 301 -7.25 1.99 0.47
CA SER A 301 -7.67 1.44 -0.81
C SER A 301 -8.93 2.17 -1.25
N TYR A 302 -8.95 2.69 -2.47
CA TYR A 302 -10.08 3.39 -3.06
C TYR A 302 -10.62 2.61 -4.26
N ASN A 303 -11.93 2.40 -4.29
CA ASN A 303 -12.63 1.80 -5.42
C ASN A 303 -13.47 2.88 -6.11
N ALA A 304 -12.93 3.43 -7.20
CA ALA A 304 -13.53 4.53 -7.95
C ALA A 304 -14.98 4.24 -8.39
N ARG A 305 -15.25 3.02 -8.87
CA ARG A 305 -16.58 2.60 -9.34
C ARG A 305 -17.65 2.55 -8.23
N THR A 306 -17.23 2.54 -6.97
CA THR A 306 -18.14 2.59 -5.82
C THR A 306 -18.00 3.87 -5.01
N GLY A 307 -17.04 4.75 -5.32
CA GLY A 307 -16.71 5.93 -4.52
C GLY A 307 -16.31 5.60 -3.07
N MET A 308 -15.83 4.38 -2.80
CA MET A 308 -15.54 3.93 -1.43
C MET A 308 -14.04 3.95 -1.17
N GLU A 309 -13.61 4.73 -0.17
CA GLU A 309 -12.33 4.49 0.51
C GLU A 309 -12.50 3.42 1.59
N SER A 310 -11.46 2.63 1.84
CA SER A 310 -11.42 1.66 2.93
C SER A 310 -9.98 1.45 3.42
N LEU A 311 -9.79 1.53 4.75
CA LEU A 311 -8.50 1.29 5.39
C LEU A 311 -8.37 -0.21 5.71
N ILE A 312 -7.71 -0.96 4.82
CA ILE A 312 -7.58 -2.41 4.91
C ILE A 312 -6.22 -2.82 5.45
N VAL A 313 -6.16 -3.94 6.19
CA VAL A 313 -4.89 -4.60 6.52
C VAL A 313 -4.41 -5.36 5.29
N THR A 314 -3.17 -5.12 4.89
CA THR A 314 -2.51 -5.71 3.71
C THR A 314 -1.11 -6.22 4.09
N PRO A 315 -0.58 -7.23 3.40
CA PRO A 315 0.85 -7.54 3.44
C PRO A 315 1.67 -6.32 3.02
N CYS A 316 2.81 -6.09 3.65
CA CYS A 316 3.75 -5.05 3.26
C CYS A 316 4.61 -5.48 2.07
N SER A 317 5.14 -4.49 1.33
CA SER A 317 6.06 -4.76 0.21
C SER A 317 7.43 -5.29 0.70
N ARG A 318 8.15 -5.96 -0.20
CA ARG A 318 9.55 -6.38 0.05
C ARG A 318 10.44 -5.17 0.37
N ALA A 319 10.23 -4.04 -0.29
CA ALA A 319 10.90 -2.78 0.02
C ALA A 319 10.62 -2.31 1.46
N SER A 320 9.34 -2.32 1.90
CA SER A 320 8.93 -1.98 3.26
C SER A 320 9.56 -2.91 4.30
N ALA A 321 9.44 -4.23 4.11
CA ALA A 321 10.04 -5.23 5.00
C ALA A 321 11.56 -5.06 5.14
N ASN A 322 12.26 -4.71 4.05
CA ASN A 322 13.70 -4.43 4.10
C ASN A 322 14.02 -3.10 4.80
N GLN A 323 13.17 -2.07 4.70
CA GLN A 323 13.30 -0.84 5.49
C GLN A 323 13.08 -1.08 7.00
N ARG A 324 12.12 -1.95 7.36
CA ARG A 324 11.90 -2.41 8.75
C ARG A 324 13.14 -3.13 9.28
N ALA A 325 13.66 -4.12 8.55
CA ALA A 325 14.90 -4.81 8.90
C ALA A 325 16.09 -3.84 9.04
N GLY A 326 16.16 -2.82 8.17
CA GLY A 326 17.14 -1.73 8.23
C GLY A 326 17.06 -0.83 9.47
N ARG A 327 16.03 -0.93 10.32
CA ARG A 327 15.99 -0.26 11.63
C ARG A 327 16.89 -0.94 12.67
N ALA A 328 17.13 -2.25 12.55
CA ALA A 328 17.96 -3.02 13.48
C ALA A 328 19.47 -2.73 13.32
N GLY A 329 19.93 -2.47 12.09
CA GLY A 329 21.36 -2.34 11.76
C GLY A 329 21.99 -0.97 11.97
N ARG A 330 21.34 -0.07 12.74
CA ARG A 330 21.67 1.36 12.76
C ARG A 330 22.82 1.76 13.67
N VAL A 331 22.93 1.12 14.84
CA VAL A 331 23.95 1.42 15.87
C VAL A 331 24.97 0.29 15.99
N ALA A 332 24.53 -0.95 15.76
CA ALA A 332 25.33 -2.17 15.82
C ALA A 332 24.78 -3.21 14.84
N ALA A 333 25.41 -4.38 14.77
CA ALA A 333 24.90 -5.51 13.99
C ALA A 333 23.59 -6.04 14.59
N GLY A 334 22.47 -5.71 13.94
CA GLY A 334 21.13 -6.05 14.41
C GLY A 334 20.55 -7.34 13.81
N LYS A 335 19.42 -7.78 14.38
CA LYS A 335 18.65 -8.94 13.91
C LYS A 335 17.21 -8.55 13.59
N CYS A 336 16.70 -9.03 12.47
CA CYS A 336 15.29 -8.93 12.11
C CYS A 336 14.63 -10.30 12.20
N PHE A 337 13.56 -10.40 13.00
CA PHE A 337 12.70 -11.57 13.13
C PHE A 337 11.46 -11.33 12.28
N ARG A 338 11.22 -12.22 11.31
CA ARG A 338 10.13 -12.11 10.33
C ARG A 338 9.16 -13.27 10.55
N LEU A 339 7.91 -12.99 10.93
CA LEU A 339 6.93 -14.01 11.32
C LEU A 339 6.26 -14.73 10.13
N TYR A 340 6.63 -14.34 8.91
CA TYR A 340 6.24 -14.96 7.65
C TYR A 340 7.36 -15.88 7.11
N THR A 341 7.01 -16.74 6.14
CA THR A 341 7.96 -17.72 5.59
C THR A 341 8.93 -17.11 4.57
N ALA A 342 10.05 -17.79 4.35
CA ALA A 342 11.00 -17.45 3.27
C ALA A 342 10.39 -17.55 1.85
N TRP A 343 9.28 -18.28 1.71
CA TRP A 343 8.53 -18.38 0.46
C TRP A 343 7.60 -17.18 0.28
N ALA A 344 6.83 -16.84 1.32
CA ALA A 344 5.93 -15.68 1.33
C ALA A 344 6.68 -14.37 1.00
N PHE A 345 7.82 -14.14 1.65
CA PHE A 345 8.67 -12.97 1.39
C PHE A 345 9.14 -12.85 -0.07
N LYS A 346 9.12 -13.93 -0.87
CA LYS A 346 9.63 -13.94 -2.26
C LYS A 346 8.55 -14.09 -3.33
N HIS A 347 7.36 -14.60 -2.98
CA HIS A 347 6.31 -14.95 -3.95
C HIS A 347 4.93 -14.39 -3.59
N GLU A 348 4.68 -14.03 -2.33
CA GLU A 348 3.41 -13.40 -1.88
C GLU A 348 3.55 -11.87 -1.76
N MET A 349 4.74 -11.36 -1.42
CA MET A 349 4.99 -9.93 -1.22
C MET A 349 5.44 -9.21 -2.51
N GLU A 350 4.74 -8.13 -2.84
CA GLU A 350 5.06 -7.20 -3.95
C GLU A 350 6.48 -6.57 -3.77
N GLU A 351 7.13 -6.18 -4.87
CA GLU A 351 8.48 -5.57 -4.86
C GLU A 351 8.49 -4.26 -4.04
N SER A 352 7.66 -3.32 -4.48
CA SER A 352 7.42 -1.99 -3.93
C SER A 352 5.95 -1.86 -3.53
N THR A 353 5.62 -0.88 -2.69
CA THR A 353 4.22 -0.45 -2.53
C THR A 353 3.79 0.32 -3.77
N VAL A 354 2.57 0.05 -4.24
CA VAL A 354 1.85 0.92 -5.19
C VAL A 354 1.87 2.40 -4.70
N PRO A 355 1.92 3.42 -5.58
CA PRO A 355 1.84 4.83 -5.21
C PRO A 355 0.53 5.21 -4.47
N GLU A 356 0.56 6.31 -3.70
CA GLU A 356 -0.64 6.81 -3.01
C GLU A 356 -1.69 7.36 -3.99
N ILE A 357 -1.26 8.10 -5.02
CA ILE A 357 -2.13 8.70 -6.06
C ILE A 357 -2.96 7.67 -6.85
N GLN A 358 -2.57 6.39 -6.82
CA GLN A 358 -3.32 5.30 -7.47
C GLN A 358 -4.33 4.60 -6.53
N ARG A 359 -4.43 5.01 -5.26
CA ARG A 359 -5.17 4.30 -4.18
C ARG A 359 -6.04 5.18 -3.28
N THR A 360 -6.10 6.48 -3.52
CA THR A 360 -6.95 7.44 -2.78
C THR A 360 -7.97 8.08 -3.70
N ASP A 361 -8.99 8.74 -3.14
CA ASP A 361 -9.79 9.66 -3.94
C ASP A 361 -8.94 10.83 -4.49
N LEU A 362 -9.31 11.35 -5.65
CA LEU A 362 -8.58 12.43 -6.33
C LEU A 362 -9.33 13.77 -6.34
N GLY A 363 -10.49 13.90 -5.69
CA GLY A 363 -11.27 15.15 -5.64
C GLY A 363 -10.45 16.36 -5.19
N ASN A 364 -9.68 16.23 -4.09
CA ASN A 364 -8.77 17.28 -3.62
C ASN A 364 -7.62 17.56 -4.60
N VAL A 365 -7.02 16.50 -5.16
CA VAL A 365 -5.85 16.62 -6.04
C VAL A 365 -6.23 17.33 -7.34
N VAL A 366 -7.37 16.96 -7.94
CA VAL A 366 -7.91 17.60 -9.14
C VAL A 366 -8.31 19.05 -8.87
N LEU A 367 -8.93 19.34 -7.71
CA LEU A 367 -9.28 20.71 -7.31
C LEU A 367 -8.02 21.59 -7.16
N LEU A 368 -6.96 21.07 -6.55
CA LEU A 368 -5.67 21.76 -6.38
C LEU A 368 -4.93 21.96 -7.71
N LEU A 369 -4.84 20.94 -8.57
CA LEU A 369 -4.25 21.08 -9.90
C LEU A 369 -5.00 22.15 -10.73
N LYS A 370 -6.33 22.21 -10.61
CA LYS A 370 -7.17 23.22 -11.27
C LYS A 370 -7.03 24.62 -10.67
N SER A 371 -6.79 24.78 -9.36
CA SER A 371 -6.48 26.09 -8.77
C SER A 371 -5.09 26.60 -9.11
N LEU A 372 -4.13 25.70 -9.35
CA LEU A 372 -2.82 25.99 -9.94
C LEU A 372 -2.88 26.30 -11.46
N GLY A 373 -4.06 26.23 -12.09
CA GLY A 373 -4.26 26.54 -13.51
C GLY A 373 -3.91 25.41 -14.48
N ILE A 374 -3.65 24.20 -13.99
CA ILE A 374 -3.33 23.02 -14.82
C ILE A 374 -4.63 22.51 -15.43
N ASN A 375 -4.79 22.74 -16.74
CA ASN A 375 -6.05 22.45 -17.43
C ASN A 375 -6.13 21.06 -18.06
N ASP A 376 -5.02 20.58 -18.63
CA ASP A 376 -4.89 19.20 -19.08
C ASP A 376 -4.35 18.33 -17.94
N LEU A 377 -5.20 17.39 -17.48
CA LEU A 377 -4.89 16.45 -16.40
C LEU A 377 -4.58 15.05 -16.94
N ILE A 378 -4.71 14.83 -18.25
CA ILE A 378 -4.48 13.53 -18.92
C ILE A 378 -3.03 13.46 -19.38
N HIS A 379 -2.49 14.57 -19.89
CA HIS A 379 -1.08 14.70 -20.29
C HIS A 379 -0.24 15.46 -19.24
N PHE A 380 -0.70 15.53 -17.98
CA PHE A 380 0.11 16.05 -16.88
C PHE A 380 1.21 15.04 -16.53
N ASP A 381 2.42 15.57 -16.26
CA ASP A 381 3.64 14.78 -16.07
C ASP A 381 3.71 14.17 -14.65
N PHE A 382 2.82 13.20 -14.39
CA PHE A 382 2.84 12.38 -13.18
C PHE A 382 3.95 11.34 -13.29
N MET A 383 4.81 11.25 -12.27
CA MET A 383 5.82 10.18 -12.12
C MET A 383 5.17 8.78 -12.21
N ASP A 384 4.04 8.61 -11.52
CA ASP A 384 3.15 7.46 -11.64
C ASP A 384 1.72 7.97 -11.92
N PRO A 385 1.20 7.85 -13.16
CA PRO A 385 -0.11 8.38 -13.48
C PRO A 385 -1.24 7.60 -12.78
N PRO A 386 -2.29 8.28 -12.28
CA PRO A 386 -3.47 7.63 -11.75
C PRO A 386 -4.36 7.03 -12.86
N PRO A 387 -5.22 6.04 -12.55
CA PRO A 387 -6.18 5.50 -13.51
C PRO A 387 -7.13 6.58 -14.05
N HIS A 388 -7.34 6.61 -15.37
CA HIS A 388 -8.22 7.59 -16.00
C HIS A 388 -9.69 7.50 -15.51
N GLU A 389 -10.18 6.31 -15.12
CA GLU A 389 -11.51 6.14 -14.50
C GLU A 389 -11.64 6.99 -13.22
N THR A 390 -10.61 7.03 -12.37
CA THR A 390 -10.55 7.85 -11.16
C THR A 390 -10.50 9.36 -11.46
N LEU A 391 -9.67 9.78 -12.43
CA LEU A 391 -9.59 11.20 -12.82
C LEU A 391 -10.91 11.75 -13.37
N VAL A 392 -11.60 10.95 -14.21
CA VAL A 392 -12.91 11.34 -14.77
C VAL A 392 -13.96 11.44 -13.67
N LEU A 393 -14.03 10.48 -12.75
CA LEU A 393 -15.01 10.50 -11.65
C LEU A 393 -14.77 11.66 -10.68
N ALA A 394 -13.52 12.03 -10.39
CA ALA A 394 -13.19 13.22 -9.61
C ALA A 394 -13.61 14.52 -10.33
N LEU A 395 -13.43 14.61 -11.65
CA LEU A 395 -13.93 15.73 -12.45
C LEU A 395 -15.46 15.81 -12.47
N GLU A 396 -16.16 14.69 -12.61
CA GLU A 396 -17.63 14.62 -12.55
C GLU A 396 -18.18 15.02 -11.18
N GLN A 397 -17.53 14.60 -10.08
CA GLN A 397 -17.87 15.00 -8.72
C GLN A 397 -17.68 16.51 -8.51
N LEU A 398 -16.55 17.07 -8.92
CA LEU A 398 -16.27 18.51 -8.80
C LEU A 398 -17.18 19.38 -9.69
N TYR A 399 -17.56 18.88 -10.87
CA TYR A 399 -18.58 19.50 -11.71
C TYR A 399 -19.97 19.46 -11.04
N ALA A 400 -20.36 18.33 -10.45
CA ALA A 400 -21.62 18.23 -9.71
C ALA A 400 -21.65 19.16 -8.49
N LEU A 401 -20.53 19.37 -7.80
CA LEU A 401 -20.39 20.31 -6.68
C LEU A 401 -20.36 21.80 -7.10
N ASP A 402 -20.52 22.13 -8.38
CA ASP A 402 -20.36 23.48 -8.97
C ASP A 402 -18.96 24.09 -8.78
N ALA A 403 -17.95 23.27 -8.43
CA ALA A 403 -16.56 23.72 -8.33
C ALA A 403 -15.94 23.96 -9.71
N LEU A 404 -16.33 23.16 -10.70
CA LEU A 404 -15.94 23.28 -12.10
C LEU A 404 -17.13 23.68 -12.98
N ASN A 405 -16.87 24.43 -14.06
CA ASN A 405 -17.84 24.70 -15.11
C ASN A 405 -17.88 23.56 -16.15
N HIS A 406 -18.79 23.66 -17.14
CA HIS A 406 -18.93 22.68 -18.22
C HIS A 406 -17.77 22.63 -19.23
N LEU A 407 -16.78 23.52 -19.09
CA LEU A 407 -15.52 23.52 -19.84
C LEU A 407 -14.36 22.92 -19.00
N GLY A 408 -14.63 22.52 -17.75
CA GLY A 408 -13.62 22.02 -16.83
C GLY A 408 -12.75 23.10 -16.17
N GLU A 409 -13.19 24.36 -16.15
CA GLU A 409 -12.50 25.49 -15.51
C GLU A 409 -13.05 25.78 -14.10
N LEU A 410 -12.21 26.34 -13.23
CA LEU A 410 -12.55 26.58 -11.82
C LEU A 410 -13.48 27.80 -11.61
N THR A 411 -14.67 27.56 -11.04
CA THR A 411 -15.68 28.59 -10.77
C THR A 411 -15.28 29.51 -9.60
N LYS A 412 -16.06 30.58 -9.36
CA LYS A 412 -15.90 31.39 -8.14
C LYS A 412 -16.05 30.57 -6.86
N LEU A 413 -16.94 29.58 -6.86
CA LEU A 413 -17.14 28.68 -5.72
C LEU A 413 -15.95 27.72 -5.59
N GLY A 414 -15.50 27.12 -6.70
CA GLY A 414 -14.33 26.25 -6.72
C GLY A 414 -13.05 26.91 -6.20
N ARG A 415 -12.89 28.24 -6.38
CA ARG A 415 -11.79 29.00 -5.79
C ARG A 415 -11.90 29.08 -4.26
N ARG A 416 -13.04 29.51 -3.70
CA ARG A 416 -13.30 29.47 -2.25
C ARG A 416 -13.12 28.05 -1.68
N MET A 417 -13.48 27.01 -2.43
CA MET A 417 -13.28 25.61 -2.01
C MET A 417 -11.79 25.22 -1.96
N ALA A 418 -10.98 25.65 -2.94
CA ALA A 418 -9.55 25.32 -3.01
C ALA A 418 -8.69 26.05 -1.95
N GLU A 419 -9.25 27.05 -1.27
CA GLU A 419 -8.62 27.76 -0.14
C GLU A 419 -8.77 27.00 1.19
N LEU A 420 -9.70 26.02 1.26
CA LEU A 420 -10.00 25.25 2.47
C LEU A 420 -9.19 23.94 2.53
N PRO A 421 -8.59 23.57 3.67
CA PRO A 421 -7.81 22.35 3.82
C PRO A 421 -8.69 21.12 4.12
N VAL A 422 -9.84 20.98 3.44
CA VAL A 422 -10.84 19.92 3.66
C VAL A 422 -11.47 19.44 2.35
N ASP A 423 -11.99 18.21 2.35
CA ASP A 423 -12.51 17.54 1.16
C ASP A 423 -13.58 18.35 0.39
N PRO A 424 -13.78 18.15 -0.92
CA PRO A 424 -14.60 19.07 -1.72
C PRO A 424 -16.07 19.09 -1.27
N MET A 425 -16.57 17.97 -0.73
CA MET A 425 -17.92 17.87 -0.16
C MET A 425 -18.03 18.62 1.19
N LEU A 426 -17.01 18.56 2.05
CA LEU A 426 -16.91 19.39 3.26
C LEU A 426 -16.83 20.88 2.88
N SER A 427 -15.95 21.23 1.94
CA SER A 427 -15.78 22.60 1.45
C SER A 427 -17.08 23.20 0.90
N LYS A 428 -17.83 22.42 0.09
CA LYS A 428 -19.16 22.80 -0.39
C LYS A 428 -20.18 22.96 0.75
N MET A 429 -20.20 22.05 1.72
CA MET A 429 -21.09 22.11 2.90
C MET A 429 -20.86 23.38 3.72
N ILE A 430 -19.59 23.69 4.02
CA ILE A 430 -19.19 24.85 4.81
C ILE A 430 -19.55 26.15 4.07
N LEU A 431 -19.24 26.26 2.78
CA LEU A 431 -19.59 27.44 1.97
C LEU A 431 -21.10 27.59 1.73
N ALA A 432 -21.88 26.51 1.80
CA ALA A 432 -23.34 26.56 1.74
C ALA A 432 -23.98 27.00 3.08
N SER A 433 -23.31 26.75 4.22
CA SER A 433 -23.81 27.13 5.55
C SER A 433 -24.06 28.63 5.72
N GLU A 434 -23.31 29.46 4.98
CA GLU A 434 -23.51 30.92 4.81
C GLU A 434 -24.95 31.23 4.35
N GLN A 435 -25.45 30.50 3.34
CA GLN A 435 -26.77 30.72 2.74
C GLN A 435 -27.91 30.23 3.64
N TYR A 436 -27.64 29.20 4.45
CA TYR A 436 -28.60 28.61 5.38
C TYR A 436 -28.47 29.14 6.82
N LYS A 437 -27.55 30.07 7.10
CA LYS A 437 -27.33 30.71 8.41
C LYS A 437 -27.07 29.71 9.55
N CYS A 438 -26.21 28.73 9.31
CA CYS A 438 -25.84 27.68 10.27
C CYS A 438 -24.34 27.38 10.25
N SER A 439 -23.52 28.43 10.13
CA SER A 439 -22.07 28.32 9.87
C SER A 439 -21.27 27.86 11.08
N GLU A 440 -21.77 28.09 12.30
CA GLU A 440 -21.14 27.54 13.50
C GLU A 440 -21.46 26.04 13.60
N GLU A 441 -22.74 25.70 13.48
CA GLU A 441 -23.28 24.36 13.67
C GLU A 441 -22.71 23.33 12.69
N VAL A 442 -22.50 23.74 11.43
CA VAL A 442 -21.95 22.90 10.35
C VAL A 442 -20.48 22.52 10.57
N VAL A 443 -19.72 23.29 11.34
CA VAL A 443 -18.28 23.04 11.57
C VAL A 443 -18.02 22.15 12.80
N HIS A 444 -18.99 21.98 13.71
CA HIS A 444 -18.79 21.25 14.98
C HIS A 444 -19.07 19.74 14.89
N ALA A 445 -19.15 19.19 13.68
CA ALA A 445 -19.69 17.86 13.44
C ALA A 445 -18.69 16.69 13.67
N ASP A 446 -18.13 16.51 14.89
CA ASP A 446 -17.62 15.17 15.29
C ASP A 446 -17.77 14.72 16.78
N ASN A 447 -18.02 13.41 16.92
CA ASN A 447 -17.95 12.46 18.05
C ASN A 447 -18.36 12.80 19.52
N ALA A 448 -19.56 12.35 19.94
CA ALA A 448 -19.80 11.37 21.03
C ALA A 448 -21.30 10.97 21.11
N ARG A 449 -21.67 9.76 21.57
CA ARG A 449 -22.94 9.13 21.09
C ARG A 449 -24.16 9.07 22.02
N GLN A 450 -24.17 8.27 23.09
CA GLN A 450 -25.46 7.78 23.65
C GLN A 450 -26.20 8.75 24.58
N ASN A 451 -25.51 9.52 25.43
CA ASN A 451 -26.17 10.56 26.24
C ASN A 451 -26.60 11.80 25.42
N PHE A 452 -26.19 11.85 24.14
CA PHE A 452 -26.26 13.04 23.29
C PHE A 452 -27.19 12.86 22.08
N VAL A 453 -27.91 11.74 21.98
CA VAL A 453 -28.77 11.43 20.81
C VAL A 453 -29.86 12.49 20.66
N VAL A 454 -29.72 13.34 19.64
CA VAL A 454 -30.74 14.30 19.20
C VAL A 454 -31.49 13.70 18.00
N PRO A 455 -32.83 13.71 17.98
CA PRO A 455 -33.60 13.29 16.80
C PRO A 455 -33.23 14.08 15.54
N GLY A 456 -32.92 13.35 14.46
CA GLY A 456 -32.59 13.93 13.15
C GLY A 456 -31.23 13.52 12.56
N GLY A 457 -30.37 12.87 13.36
CA GLY A 457 -29.22 12.13 12.86
C GLY A 457 -27.89 12.48 13.50
N ASP A 458 -26.88 11.71 13.13
CA ASP A 458 -25.58 11.69 13.79
C ASP A 458 -24.98 13.09 13.89
N HIS A 459 -24.93 13.86 12.80
CA HIS A 459 -24.44 15.24 12.76
C HIS A 459 -25.00 16.14 13.88
N MET A 460 -26.25 15.96 14.31
CA MET A 460 -26.87 16.73 15.40
C MET A 460 -26.35 16.29 16.77
N VAL A 461 -26.07 15.00 16.94
CA VAL A 461 -25.42 14.42 18.12
C VAL A 461 -24.02 15.01 18.29
N LEU A 462 -23.26 15.13 17.21
CA LEU A 462 -21.90 15.67 17.21
C LEU A 462 -21.88 17.15 17.63
N LEU A 463 -22.80 17.96 17.09
CA LEU A 463 -23.02 19.35 17.49
C LEU A 463 -23.37 19.46 18.99
N ASN A 464 -24.34 18.66 19.45
CA ASN A 464 -24.78 18.63 20.85
C ASN A 464 -23.62 18.38 21.83
N VAL A 465 -22.70 17.48 21.47
CA VAL A 465 -21.48 17.20 22.24
C VAL A 465 -20.55 18.39 22.31
N TYR A 466 -20.29 19.06 21.18
CA TYR A 466 -19.42 20.23 21.15
C TYR A 466 -20.01 21.39 21.97
N THR A 467 -21.32 21.63 21.86
CA THR A 467 -22.02 22.66 22.65
C THR A 467 -21.95 22.40 24.15
N GLN A 468 -22.24 21.18 24.61
CA GLN A 468 -22.13 20.87 26.05
C GLN A 468 -20.69 20.91 26.55
N TRP A 469 -19.69 20.58 25.71
CA TRP A 469 -18.28 20.74 26.06
C TRP A 469 -17.87 22.22 26.16
N LEU A 470 -18.37 23.07 25.27
CA LEU A 470 -18.20 24.52 25.31
C LEU A 470 -18.81 25.12 26.59
N GLU A 471 -20.04 24.73 26.93
CA GLU A 471 -20.72 25.10 28.18
C GLU A 471 -19.97 24.64 29.44
N SER A 472 -19.30 23.48 29.38
CA SER A 472 -18.42 22.98 30.45
C SER A 472 -17.13 23.79 30.63
N GLY A 473 -16.88 24.83 29.82
CA GLY A 473 -15.65 25.61 29.82
C GLY A 473 -14.46 24.85 29.22
N TYR A 474 -14.71 23.97 28.24
CA TYR A 474 -13.72 23.05 27.66
C TYR A 474 -13.10 22.06 28.67
N SER A 475 -13.87 21.64 29.69
CA SER A 475 -13.37 20.81 30.78
C SER A 475 -12.87 19.43 30.32
N THR A 476 -11.63 19.09 30.70
CA THR A 476 -11.06 17.75 30.52
C THR A 476 -11.81 16.70 31.35
N GLN A 477 -12.25 17.08 32.55
CA GLN A 477 -12.98 16.21 33.47
C GLN A 477 -14.34 15.81 32.88
N TRP A 478 -15.06 16.78 32.29
CA TRP A 478 -16.33 16.53 31.61
C TRP A 478 -16.19 15.55 30.44
N CYS A 479 -15.09 15.64 29.68
CA CYS A 479 -14.80 14.65 28.64
C CYS A 479 -14.58 13.25 29.23
N TYR A 480 -13.81 13.10 30.30
CA TYR A 480 -13.61 11.80 30.95
C TYR A 480 -14.91 11.20 31.49
N GLU A 481 -15.75 12.00 32.15
CA GLU A 481 -17.04 11.57 32.72
C GLU A 481 -18.06 11.14 31.66
N ASN A 482 -18.01 11.74 30.46
CA ASN A 482 -18.89 11.39 29.34
C ASN A 482 -18.25 10.39 28.35
N PHE A 483 -17.11 9.79 28.68
CA PHE A 483 -16.34 8.86 27.83
C PHE A 483 -15.91 9.44 26.47
N ILE A 484 -15.65 10.74 26.42
CA ILE A 484 -15.29 11.51 25.24
C ILE A 484 -13.78 11.69 25.15
N GLN A 485 -13.22 11.51 23.95
CA GLN A 485 -11.79 11.71 23.73
C GLN A 485 -11.46 13.21 23.70
N PHE A 486 -11.02 13.76 24.84
CA PHE A 486 -10.58 15.17 24.97
C PHE A 486 -9.57 15.61 23.89
N ARG A 487 -8.69 14.70 23.42
CA ARG A 487 -7.76 14.98 22.32
C ARG A 487 -8.48 15.33 21.01
N SER A 488 -9.54 14.60 20.70
CA SER A 488 -10.36 14.78 19.50
C SER A 488 -11.19 16.06 19.62
N MET A 489 -11.79 16.32 20.79
CA MET A 489 -12.49 17.58 21.06
C MET A 489 -11.55 18.80 20.95
N LYS A 490 -10.35 18.73 21.52
CA LYS A 490 -9.34 19.79 21.36
C LYS A 490 -8.97 19.97 19.89
N ARG A 491 -8.67 18.89 19.15
CA ARG A 491 -8.36 18.98 17.72
C ARG A 491 -9.51 19.59 16.92
N ALA A 492 -10.76 19.25 17.23
CA ALA A 492 -11.94 19.84 16.59
C ALA A 492 -12.04 21.35 16.87
N ARG A 493 -11.75 21.80 18.10
CA ARG A 493 -11.63 23.23 18.42
C ARG A 493 -10.48 23.91 17.68
N ASP A 494 -9.27 23.35 17.74
CA ASP A 494 -8.07 23.90 17.08
C ASP A 494 -8.30 24.03 15.55
N VAL A 495 -9.03 23.07 14.95
CA VAL A 495 -9.46 23.11 13.55
C VAL A 495 -10.57 24.14 13.32
N ARG A 496 -11.60 24.24 14.18
CA ARG A 496 -12.67 25.25 14.05
C ARG A 496 -12.09 26.66 14.08
N GLU A 497 -11.23 26.98 15.05
CA GLU A 497 -10.60 28.30 15.18
C GLU A 497 -9.78 28.62 13.92
N GLY A 498 -8.86 27.72 13.53
CA GLY A 498 -8.04 27.87 12.32
C GLY A 498 -8.79 27.79 10.98
N LEU A 499 -10.07 27.41 10.97
CA LEU A 499 -10.96 27.43 9.82
C LEU A 499 -11.79 28.72 9.78
N MET A 500 -12.37 29.14 10.92
CA MET A 500 -13.11 30.40 11.05
C MET A 500 -12.21 31.61 10.71
N ASP A 501 -10.97 31.62 11.20
CA ASP A 501 -9.97 32.66 10.89
C ASP A 501 -9.60 32.77 9.40
N ARG A 502 -9.91 31.74 8.59
CA ARG A 502 -9.60 31.69 7.14
C ARG A 502 -10.80 31.98 6.25
N ILE A 503 -12.01 31.91 6.77
CA ILE A 503 -13.23 31.94 5.96
C ILE A 503 -13.89 33.31 6.05
N GLU A 504 -13.95 34.01 4.91
CA GLU A 504 -14.81 35.17 4.71
C GLU A 504 -16.29 34.74 4.60
N VAL A 505 -16.91 34.34 5.72
CA VAL A 505 -18.35 34.03 5.86
C VAL A 505 -18.88 34.74 7.11
N GLU A 506 -20.06 35.35 7.01
CA GLU A 506 -20.73 35.94 8.17
C GLU A 506 -21.16 34.85 9.17
N VAL A 507 -20.57 34.86 10.36
CA VAL A 507 -20.85 33.89 11.43
C VAL A 507 -22.32 34.00 11.87
N CYS A 508 -23.13 33.02 11.48
CA CYS A 508 -24.56 32.94 11.75
C CYS A 508 -24.93 31.60 12.41
N SER A 509 -25.78 31.66 13.44
CA SER A 509 -26.40 30.49 14.07
C SER A 509 -27.89 30.40 13.70
N SER A 510 -28.42 29.17 13.64
CA SER A 510 -29.83 28.89 13.35
C SER A 510 -30.77 29.09 14.55
N GLY A 511 -30.23 29.43 15.73
CA GLY A 511 -31.01 29.60 16.95
C GLY A 511 -31.66 28.31 17.48
N GLY A 512 -31.16 27.14 17.05
CA GLY A 512 -31.67 25.82 17.44
C GLY A 512 -32.61 25.16 16.42
N ASP A 513 -32.88 25.77 15.26
CA ASP A 513 -33.56 25.07 14.16
C ASP A 513 -32.61 24.07 13.49
N ILE A 514 -33.09 22.84 13.36
CA ILE A 514 -32.41 21.68 12.78
C ILE A 514 -32.50 21.69 11.25
N VAL A 515 -33.58 22.24 10.67
CA VAL A 515 -33.84 22.18 9.22
C VAL A 515 -32.77 22.91 8.39
N PRO A 516 -32.28 24.12 8.76
CA PRO A 516 -31.22 24.80 8.02
C PRO A 516 -29.91 24.00 8.01
N ILE A 517 -29.55 23.36 9.13
CA ILE A 517 -28.35 22.53 9.25
C ILE A 517 -28.46 21.31 8.33
N ARG A 518 -29.61 20.61 8.34
CA ARG A 518 -29.87 19.49 7.42
C ARG A 518 -29.80 19.93 5.95
N LYS A 519 -30.27 21.14 5.59
CA LYS A 519 -30.15 21.68 4.23
C LYS A 519 -28.71 22.02 3.86
N ALA A 520 -27.90 22.57 4.76
CA ALA A 520 -26.48 22.81 4.51
C ALA A 520 -25.69 21.51 4.31
N VAL A 521 -25.94 20.48 5.13
CA VAL A 521 -25.37 19.14 4.91
C VAL A 521 -25.82 18.56 3.57
N THR A 522 -27.10 18.73 3.20
CA THR A 522 -27.62 18.35 1.88
C THR A 522 -26.87 19.06 0.74
N ALA A 523 -26.50 20.34 0.91
CA ALA A 523 -25.79 21.11 -0.11
C ALA A 523 -24.37 20.63 -0.39
N GLY A 524 -23.66 20.07 0.59
CA GLY A 524 -22.36 19.41 0.38
C GLY A 524 -22.46 17.94 -0.04
N TYR A 525 -23.42 17.20 0.52
CA TYR A 525 -23.45 15.74 0.47
C TYR A 525 -24.61 15.15 -0.34
N PHE A 526 -25.28 15.92 -1.19
CA PHE A 526 -26.34 15.40 -2.09
C PHE A 526 -25.85 14.19 -2.94
N TYR A 527 -24.56 14.11 -3.25
CA TYR A 527 -23.94 12.97 -3.95
C TYR A 527 -24.07 11.67 -3.14
N HIS A 528 -23.91 11.75 -1.82
CA HIS A 528 -23.97 10.67 -0.84
C HIS A 528 -25.39 10.44 -0.30
N THR A 529 -26.38 10.34 -1.19
CA THR A 529 -27.77 10.04 -0.82
C THR A 529 -28.08 8.53 -0.90
N ALA A 530 -28.81 8.04 0.09
CA ALA A 530 -29.42 6.71 0.10
C ALA A 530 -30.93 6.76 0.40
N ARG A 531 -31.68 5.78 -0.13
CA ARG A 531 -33.12 5.61 0.08
C ARG A 531 -33.43 4.22 0.64
N LEU A 532 -34.36 4.16 1.61
CA LEU A 532 -34.84 2.91 2.18
C LEU A 532 -35.55 2.02 1.13
N SER A 533 -35.27 0.73 1.17
CA SER A 533 -35.85 -0.29 0.29
C SER A 533 -36.18 -1.57 1.08
N LYS A 534 -36.85 -2.53 0.44
CA LYS A 534 -37.37 -3.77 1.08
C LYS A 534 -36.31 -4.74 1.64
N GLY A 535 -35.02 -4.40 1.57
CA GLY A 535 -33.91 -5.25 2.02
C GLY A 535 -32.72 -4.48 2.63
N GLY A 536 -32.94 -3.24 3.06
CA GLY A 536 -31.89 -2.29 3.46
C GLY A 536 -31.95 -1.01 2.60
N TYR A 537 -30.92 -0.18 2.69
CA TYR A 537 -30.83 1.06 1.93
C TYR A 537 -30.22 0.83 0.56
N LYS A 538 -30.50 1.73 -0.39
CA LYS A 538 -29.84 1.78 -1.69
C LYS A 538 -29.35 3.18 -2.04
N THR A 539 -28.12 3.27 -2.52
CA THR A 539 -27.55 4.51 -3.06
C THR A 539 -28.30 4.93 -4.33
N VAL A 540 -28.59 6.22 -4.53
CA VAL A 540 -29.57 6.64 -5.55
C VAL A 540 -29.09 6.40 -6.98
N LYS A 541 -27.83 6.73 -7.30
CA LYS A 541 -27.25 6.48 -8.64
C LYS A 541 -26.82 5.02 -8.83
N HIS A 542 -25.98 4.51 -7.93
CA HIS A 542 -25.31 3.22 -8.10
C HIS A 542 -26.16 1.99 -7.71
N GLN A 543 -27.28 2.19 -6.99
CA GLN A 543 -28.19 1.13 -6.52
C GLN A 543 -27.55 0.01 -5.67
N GLN A 544 -26.33 0.24 -5.17
CA GLN A 544 -25.62 -0.61 -4.20
C GLN A 544 -26.44 -0.77 -2.93
N THR A 545 -26.27 -1.88 -2.20
CA THR A 545 -27.17 -2.24 -1.08
C THR A 545 -26.44 -2.03 0.23
N VAL A 546 -26.61 -0.83 0.76
CA VAL A 546 -25.87 -0.30 1.90
C VAL A 546 -26.70 -0.38 3.18
N TYR A 547 -26.03 -0.40 4.33
CA TYR A 547 -26.68 -0.50 5.65
C TYR A 547 -26.27 0.67 6.54
N VAL A 548 -27.18 1.15 7.39
CA VAL A 548 -26.81 2.10 8.46
C VAL A 548 -25.87 1.36 9.43
N HIS A 549 -24.71 1.96 9.74
CA HIS A 549 -23.75 1.37 10.68
C HIS A 549 -24.37 1.27 12.09
N PRO A 550 -24.15 0.19 12.87
CA PRO A 550 -24.70 0.06 14.24
C PRO A 550 -24.29 1.19 15.20
N ASN A 551 -23.20 1.89 14.88
CA ASN A 551 -22.76 3.08 15.62
C ASN A 551 -23.45 4.39 15.16
N SER A 552 -24.54 4.33 14.39
CA SER A 552 -25.38 5.49 14.04
C SER A 552 -26.61 5.57 14.95
N SER A 553 -27.02 6.79 15.29
CA SER A 553 -28.28 7.12 15.97
C SER A 553 -29.51 6.63 15.19
N LEU A 554 -29.49 6.74 13.86
CA LEU A 554 -30.62 6.40 12.97
C LEU A 554 -30.73 4.90 12.64
N PHE A 555 -30.03 4.04 13.39
CA PHE A 555 -30.05 2.58 13.17
C PHE A 555 -31.42 1.95 13.46
N GLU A 556 -32.16 2.50 14.43
CA GLU A 556 -33.48 1.99 14.85
C GLU A 556 -34.65 2.70 14.14
N GLU A 557 -34.62 4.03 14.01
CA GLU A 557 -35.72 4.81 13.41
C GLU A 557 -35.88 4.60 11.91
N GLN A 558 -34.79 4.25 11.21
CA GLN A 558 -34.71 3.95 9.78
C GLN A 558 -35.50 4.92 8.86
N PRO A 559 -35.12 6.21 8.77
CA PRO A 559 -35.77 7.18 7.91
C PRO A 559 -35.77 6.82 6.42
N ARG A 560 -36.78 7.29 5.67
CA ARG A 560 -36.96 6.91 4.26
C ARG A 560 -35.84 7.38 3.32
N TRP A 561 -35.29 8.56 3.59
CA TRP A 561 -34.24 9.21 2.81
C TRP A 561 -33.15 9.68 3.75
N LEU A 562 -31.90 9.38 3.38
CA LEU A 562 -30.73 9.60 4.20
C LEU A 562 -29.60 10.18 3.36
N ILE A 563 -28.76 10.99 4.01
CA ILE A 563 -27.41 11.30 3.56
C ILE A 563 -26.41 10.66 4.53
N TYR A 564 -25.26 10.23 3.99
CA TYR A 564 -24.13 9.67 4.75
C TYR A 564 -22.85 10.48 4.49
N HIS A 565 -21.96 10.54 5.48
CA HIS A 565 -20.63 11.14 5.27
C HIS A 565 -19.72 10.15 4.52
N GLU A 566 -19.44 8.99 5.13
CA GLU A 566 -18.56 7.95 4.59
C GLU A 566 -19.30 6.61 4.36
N LEU A 567 -18.87 5.88 3.33
CA LEU A 567 -19.16 4.46 3.14
C LEU A 567 -17.92 3.64 3.50
N VAL A 568 -18.06 2.77 4.49
CA VAL A 568 -16.97 1.92 4.96
C VAL A 568 -17.31 0.45 4.72
N PHE A 569 -16.44 -0.24 3.99
CA PHE A 569 -16.55 -1.68 3.78
C PHE A 569 -15.88 -2.44 4.93
N THR A 570 -16.60 -3.36 5.56
CA THR A 570 -16.05 -4.30 6.55
C THR A 570 -16.43 -5.73 6.21
N THR A 571 -17.53 -6.24 6.75
CA THR A 571 -18.21 -7.47 6.29
C THR A 571 -19.37 -7.16 5.33
N LYS A 572 -19.82 -5.91 5.31
CA LYS A 572 -20.83 -5.32 4.42
C LYS A 572 -20.49 -3.85 4.16
N GLU A 573 -21.18 -3.25 3.21
CA GLU A 573 -21.17 -1.81 2.94
C GLU A 573 -21.97 -1.07 4.02
N PHE A 574 -21.30 -0.29 4.87
CA PHE A 574 -21.94 0.48 5.94
C PHE A 574 -21.80 1.99 5.75
N MET A 575 -22.91 2.70 5.84
CA MET A 575 -23.00 4.16 5.93
C MET A 575 -22.74 4.62 7.37
N ARG A 576 -21.86 5.60 7.57
CA ARG A 576 -21.61 6.25 8.88
C ARG A 576 -21.86 7.76 8.81
N GLN A 577 -22.03 8.36 9.99
CA GLN A 577 -22.41 9.77 10.20
C GLN A 577 -23.60 10.13 9.28
N VAL A 578 -24.74 9.55 9.63
CA VAL A 578 -25.96 9.54 8.82
C VAL A 578 -26.91 10.66 9.27
N ILE A 579 -27.59 11.31 8.33
CA ILE A 579 -28.58 12.38 8.61
C ILE A 579 -29.87 12.16 7.81
N GLU A 580 -31.02 12.49 8.41
CA GLU A 580 -32.33 12.41 7.74
C GLU A 580 -32.61 13.67 6.90
N ILE A 581 -33.11 13.46 5.67
CA ILE A 581 -33.43 14.55 4.73
C ILE A 581 -34.79 14.37 4.05
N ASP A 582 -35.42 15.48 3.64
CA ASP A 582 -36.56 15.44 2.71
C ASP A 582 -36.09 15.35 1.25
N SER A 583 -36.77 14.51 0.46
CA SER A 583 -36.45 14.34 -0.97
C SER A 583 -36.69 15.57 -1.84
N SER A 584 -37.44 16.57 -1.37
CA SER A 584 -37.62 17.85 -2.07
C SER A 584 -36.34 18.69 -2.07
N TRP A 585 -35.56 18.67 -0.97
CA TRP A 585 -34.36 19.49 -0.85
C TRP A 585 -33.29 19.09 -1.87
N LEU A 586 -33.25 17.82 -2.29
CA LEU A 586 -32.36 17.33 -3.35
C LEU A 586 -32.62 18.00 -4.72
N LEU A 587 -33.86 18.42 -4.98
CA LEU A 587 -34.24 19.16 -6.20
C LEU A 587 -34.00 20.67 -6.04
N GLU A 588 -34.16 21.21 -4.83
CA GLU A 588 -33.82 22.60 -4.50
C GLU A 588 -32.30 22.84 -4.61
N VAL A 589 -31.50 21.88 -4.15
CA VAL A 589 -30.04 21.94 -4.04
C VAL A 589 -29.32 21.56 -5.34
N ALA A 590 -29.70 20.44 -5.97
CA ALA A 590 -28.95 19.86 -7.09
C ALA A 590 -29.85 19.46 -8.29
N PRO A 591 -30.61 20.41 -8.89
CA PRO A 591 -31.53 20.14 -10.00
C PRO A 591 -30.84 19.69 -11.31
N HIS A 592 -29.53 19.90 -11.42
CA HIS A 592 -28.67 19.36 -12.49
C HIS A 592 -28.37 17.87 -12.31
N TYR A 593 -28.16 17.44 -11.07
CA TYR A 593 -27.78 16.08 -10.72
C TYR A 593 -28.99 15.17 -10.52
N TYR A 594 -30.04 15.64 -9.83
CA TYR A 594 -31.26 14.87 -9.57
C TYR A 594 -32.43 15.25 -10.48
N LYS A 595 -33.18 14.23 -10.92
CA LYS A 595 -34.37 14.39 -11.78
C LYS A 595 -35.59 13.80 -11.09
N ASN A 596 -36.76 14.42 -11.25
CA ASN A 596 -38.02 13.96 -10.65
C ASN A 596 -38.28 12.45 -10.81
N LYS A 597 -37.93 11.86 -11.97
CA LYS A 597 -38.09 10.42 -12.24
C LYS A 597 -37.23 9.49 -11.37
N GLU A 598 -36.14 9.99 -10.80
CA GLU A 598 -35.23 9.24 -9.91
C GLU A 598 -35.69 9.30 -8.44
N LEU A 599 -36.41 10.37 -8.08
CA LEU A 599 -37.02 10.57 -6.76
C LEU A 599 -38.47 10.07 -6.70
N GLU A 600 -39.13 9.90 -7.85
CA GLU A 600 -40.45 9.25 -7.98
C GLU A 600 -40.42 7.81 -7.45
N ASP A 601 -40.95 7.64 -6.25
CA ASP A 601 -40.89 6.36 -5.56
C ASP A 601 -41.77 5.29 -6.25
N SER A 602 -41.13 4.36 -6.96
CA SER A 602 -41.80 3.29 -7.70
C SER A 602 -42.64 2.33 -6.85
N SER A 603 -42.46 2.30 -5.52
CA SER A 603 -43.31 1.51 -4.62
C SER A 603 -44.63 2.21 -4.27
N SER A 604 -44.68 3.55 -4.39
CA SER A 604 -45.89 4.35 -4.13
C SER A 604 -46.95 4.23 -5.25
N LYS A 605 -46.55 3.82 -6.45
CA LYS A 605 -47.45 3.59 -7.59
C LYS A 605 -48.29 2.32 -7.38
N LYS A 606 -49.33 2.44 -6.55
CA LYS A 606 -50.48 1.52 -6.57
C LYS A 606 -50.91 1.36 -8.02
N MET A 607 -50.91 0.13 -8.54
CA MET A 607 -51.44 -0.16 -9.86
C MET A 607 -52.86 0.44 -9.97
N PRO A 608 -53.20 1.14 -11.07
CA PRO A 608 -54.56 1.62 -11.24
C PRO A 608 -55.49 0.40 -11.17
N ARG A 609 -56.44 0.43 -10.24
CA ARG A 609 -57.48 -0.61 -10.16
C ARG A 609 -58.20 -0.64 -11.50
N LYS A 610 -57.95 -1.69 -12.30
CA LYS A 610 -58.81 -2.00 -13.43
C LYS A 610 -60.22 -2.19 -12.86
N GLN A 611 -61.11 -1.24 -13.12
CA GLN A 611 -62.54 -1.51 -13.01
C GLN A 611 -62.81 -2.65 -13.97
N GLY A 612 -63.17 -3.82 -13.43
CA GLY A 612 -63.77 -4.86 -14.25
C GLY A 612 -65.06 -4.27 -14.81
N LYS A 613 -65.22 -4.32 -16.13
CA LYS A 613 -66.49 -3.97 -16.77
C LYS A 613 -67.61 -4.76 -16.10
N ALA A 614 -68.72 -4.09 -15.79
CA ALA A 614 -69.90 -4.77 -15.29
C ALA A 614 -70.35 -5.83 -16.31
N LYS A 615 -70.97 -6.91 -15.84
CA LYS A 615 -71.35 -8.05 -16.71
C LYS A 615 -72.34 -7.65 -17.82
N GLU A 616 -73.03 -6.52 -17.64
CA GLU A 616 -73.96 -5.91 -18.59
C GLU A 616 -73.27 -5.21 -19.78
N GLU A 617 -71.95 -4.98 -19.74
CA GLU A 617 -71.18 -4.47 -20.88
C GLU A 617 -70.48 -5.58 -21.71
N LEU A 618 -70.83 -6.85 -21.48
CA LEU A 618 -70.19 -8.03 -22.10
C LEU A 618 -71.19 -9.06 -22.64
N GLY A 619 -72.11 -8.60 -23.50
CA GLY A 619 -72.86 -9.41 -24.47
C GLY A 619 -73.96 -10.31 -23.89
#